data_AF-A0A6L2ZJ82-F1
#
_entry.id   AF-A0A6L2ZJ82-F1
#
_cell.length_a   1.000
_cell.length_b   1.000
_cell.length_c   1.000
_cell.angle_alpha   90.00
_cell.angle_beta   90.00
_cell.angle_gamma   90.00
#
_symmetry.space_group_name_H-M   'P 1'
#
loop_
_entity.id
_entity.type
_entity.pdbx_description
1 polymer ?
#
loop_
_entity_poly.entity_id
_entity_poly.type
_entity_poly.pdbx_seq_one_letter_code
_entity_poly.pdbx_strand_id
1 'polypeptide(L)'
;MSTTNPEEHTVNIEFETKFEQLTFLLDRFTLSDAERNLQPFAYEPRSQSSGQRAKDDVTVLTQHIVTETIKENLIDYDRALFVASNFKRSTSDNYDAEQFFLRYDVPPHQIIEDEHLELALNAVADAFRPRHKIRPVHFADLMYYDWNLSTSAERPYTNNHILQGWINNLYQLGLLKNSKMNFHNLFNWIFGTERTRIHQIKEGKPPKYDYITMHQKTALIELDEPNKVRSVFGVPKLLIFAEAMFYWPLFREYLNEGRSPLLWGYETLNGGWMKLSDDTTKRGLQGNTWISLDWKEFDMRFYFSLHRKIRAKQREYFTFEDGYIPSGEKYSEEKMRHEAKIINSTRTIPQSQRLERLWTYILDAVENSPCILPSGRVYTRRFAGQPSGIFTTQYGDSYYNATITLTTLSEMGYSPLNALFFKTMGDDILILLLGLVPPHQHDAWLETFSLIARRRFNAVVSIKKTKIGNGIHRATILSYINIYGLPHRDGNALLAQLIYTKGFRDTPSRAMARAIGIAYASGPFNDEVFRCCQAVHDKFRLLGYSPNEKELSWMYRANLFGNEHSLELSCFPSRIDVHRRLTQIPSRTLKATQRYWPDHHFHSKY
;
A
#
# COMPACT_ATOMS: atom_id res chain seq x y z
N MET A 1 -1.08 -40.91 -23.58
CA MET A 1 -0.19 -39.74 -23.40
C MET A 1 -0.35 -38.88 -24.65
N SER A 2 -1.19 -37.84 -24.56
CA SER A 2 -1.39 -36.88 -25.66
C SER A 2 -0.32 -35.80 -25.52
N THR A 3 0.56 -35.69 -26.51
CA THR A 3 1.57 -34.64 -26.62
C THR A 3 0.89 -33.40 -27.20
N THR A 4 0.33 -32.55 -26.34
CA THR A 4 -0.15 -31.23 -26.75
C THR A 4 1.04 -30.32 -27.07
N ASN A 5 1.02 -29.77 -28.27
CA ASN A 5 2.07 -28.94 -28.85
C ASN A 5 2.16 -27.58 -28.11
N PRO A 6 3.31 -27.18 -27.54
CA PRO A 6 3.44 -25.94 -26.77
C PRO A 6 3.04 -24.67 -27.56
N GLU A 7 3.15 -24.69 -28.89
CA GLU A 7 2.83 -23.55 -29.74
C GLU A 7 1.32 -23.21 -29.81
N GLU A 8 0.43 -24.20 -29.67
CA GLU A 8 -1.02 -23.95 -29.64
C GLU A 8 -1.46 -23.25 -28.34
N HIS A 9 -0.69 -23.39 -27.26
CA HIS A 9 -1.00 -22.76 -26.00
C HIS A 9 -0.66 -21.26 -25.99
N THR A 10 0.44 -20.87 -26.65
CA THR A 10 0.90 -19.47 -26.70
C THR A 10 0.00 -18.61 -27.60
N VAL A 11 -0.46 -19.15 -28.73
CA VAL A 11 -1.37 -18.45 -29.66
C VAL A 11 -2.72 -18.19 -29.00
N ASN A 12 -3.24 -19.13 -28.19
CA ASN A 12 -4.49 -18.94 -27.47
C ASN A 12 -4.41 -17.84 -26.40
N ILE A 13 -3.28 -17.71 -25.69
CA ILE A 13 -3.11 -16.66 -24.66
C ILE A 13 -3.03 -15.26 -25.30
N GLU A 14 -2.33 -15.12 -26.43
CA GLU A 14 -2.22 -13.84 -27.13
C GLU A 14 -3.57 -13.41 -27.74
N PHE A 15 -4.35 -14.38 -28.25
CA PHE A 15 -5.69 -14.14 -28.78
C PHE A 15 -6.68 -13.75 -27.67
N GLU A 16 -6.68 -14.46 -26.52
CA GLU A 16 -7.50 -14.10 -25.36
C GLU A 16 -7.17 -12.68 -24.84
N THR A 17 -5.89 -12.32 -24.77
CA THR A 17 -5.47 -10.99 -24.28
C THR A 17 -5.87 -9.88 -25.23
N LYS A 18 -5.72 -10.08 -26.55
CA LYS A 18 -6.17 -9.11 -27.57
C LYS A 18 -7.69 -9.03 -27.64
N PHE A 19 -8.40 -10.14 -27.47
CA PHE A 19 -9.85 -10.18 -27.42
C PHE A 19 -10.38 -9.45 -26.18
N GLU A 20 -9.82 -9.70 -24.99
CA GLU A 20 -10.17 -8.95 -23.76
C GLU A 20 -9.94 -7.44 -23.94
N GLN A 21 -8.84 -7.03 -24.58
CA GLN A 21 -8.57 -5.62 -24.89
C GLN A 21 -9.57 -5.03 -25.89
N LEU A 22 -9.96 -5.78 -26.92
CA LEU A 22 -10.94 -5.35 -27.93
C LEU A 22 -12.34 -5.27 -27.34
N THR A 23 -12.77 -6.25 -26.55
CA THR A 23 -14.05 -6.23 -25.82
C THR A 23 -14.07 -5.06 -24.85
N PHE A 24 -12.98 -4.82 -24.11
CA PHE A 24 -12.87 -3.67 -23.22
C PHE A 24 -12.99 -2.32 -23.96
N LEU A 25 -12.35 -2.19 -25.13
CA LEU A 25 -12.46 -0.98 -25.95
C LEU A 25 -13.88 -0.81 -26.52
N LEU A 26 -14.50 -1.89 -27.03
CA LEU A 26 -15.85 -1.87 -27.59
C LEU A 26 -16.90 -1.51 -26.54
N ASP A 27 -16.84 -2.11 -25.35
CA ASP A 27 -17.71 -1.80 -24.22
C ASP A 27 -17.63 -0.32 -23.83
N ARG A 28 -16.48 0.32 -24.05
CA ARG A 28 -16.29 1.74 -23.71
C ARG A 28 -16.88 2.71 -24.73
N PHE A 29 -16.98 2.29 -26.00
CA PHE A 29 -17.64 3.08 -27.04
C PHE A 29 -19.17 2.96 -26.98
N THR A 30 -19.70 1.97 -26.25
CA THR A 30 -21.15 1.77 -26.09
C THR A 30 -21.73 2.42 -24.84
N LEU A 31 -20.92 2.73 -23.82
CA LEU A 31 -21.39 3.45 -22.63
C LEU A 31 -21.84 4.87 -22.97
N SER A 32 -23.05 5.21 -22.53
CA SER A 32 -23.52 6.59 -22.54
C SER A 32 -22.68 7.46 -21.60
N ASP A 33 -22.63 8.78 -21.82
CA ASP A 33 -21.91 9.70 -20.93
C ASP A 33 -22.42 9.63 -19.47
N ALA A 34 -23.67 9.23 -19.26
CA ALA A 34 -24.24 9.01 -17.94
C ALA A 34 -23.65 7.80 -17.20
N GLU A 35 -23.11 6.83 -17.93
CA GLU A 35 -22.54 5.58 -17.39
C GLU A 35 -21.01 5.63 -17.24
N ARG A 36 -20.36 6.68 -17.75
CA ARG A 36 -18.91 6.85 -17.58
C ARG A 36 -18.57 7.26 -16.17
N ASN A 37 -17.58 6.60 -15.56
CA ASN A 37 -17.05 6.98 -14.25
C ASN A 37 -16.08 8.16 -14.37
N LEU A 38 -15.30 8.21 -15.44
CA LEU A 38 -14.33 9.28 -15.66
C LEU A 38 -14.92 10.41 -16.48
N GLN A 39 -14.89 11.62 -15.93
CA GLN A 39 -15.29 12.84 -16.63
C GLN A 39 -14.09 13.72 -16.91
N PRO A 40 -13.87 14.15 -18.17
CA PRO A 40 -12.90 15.20 -18.47
C PRO A 40 -13.25 16.46 -17.68
N PHE A 41 -12.29 16.97 -16.93
CA PHE A 41 -12.46 18.17 -16.10
C PHE A 41 -11.79 19.39 -16.72
N ALA A 42 -10.53 19.23 -17.15
CA ALA A 42 -9.72 20.29 -17.73
C ALA A 42 -8.52 19.69 -18.48
N TYR A 43 -7.78 20.57 -19.16
CA TYR A 43 -6.44 20.28 -19.65
C TYR A 43 -5.48 21.32 -19.08
N GLU A 44 -4.45 20.87 -18.36
CA GLU A 44 -3.37 21.73 -17.87
C GLU A 44 -2.09 21.47 -18.66
N PRO A 45 -1.67 22.41 -19.53
CA PRO A 45 -0.43 22.27 -20.28
C PRO A 45 0.75 22.12 -19.32
N ARG A 46 1.56 21.09 -19.53
CA ARG A 46 2.76 20.86 -18.73
C ARG A 46 3.88 21.76 -19.22
N SER A 47 4.54 22.51 -18.33
CA SER A 47 5.91 22.96 -18.60
C SER A 47 6.80 21.70 -18.60
N GLN A 48 7.44 21.40 -19.75
CA GLN A 48 8.31 20.25 -20.08
C GLN A 48 9.17 19.73 -18.89
N SER A 49 9.62 18.47 -18.75
CA SER A 49 9.87 17.37 -19.68
C SER A 49 9.80 16.03 -18.91
N SER A 50 9.04 15.05 -19.39
CA SER A 50 9.24 13.64 -19.01
C SER A 50 10.10 12.96 -20.08
N GLY A 51 11.32 13.47 -20.27
CA GLY A 51 12.30 12.72 -21.06
C GLY A 51 12.57 11.40 -20.34
N GLN A 52 12.46 10.27 -21.05
CA GLN A 52 12.99 9.00 -20.58
C GLN A 52 14.46 9.24 -20.22
N ARG A 53 14.78 9.21 -18.92
CA ARG A 53 16.18 9.31 -18.50
C ARG A 53 16.85 8.01 -18.86
N ALA A 54 17.83 8.08 -19.77
CA ALA A 54 18.75 6.99 -19.99
C ALA A 54 19.38 6.57 -18.65
N LYS A 55 19.64 5.27 -18.49
CA LYS A 55 20.45 4.78 -17.37
C LYS A 55 21.84 5.41 -17.49
N ASP A 56 22.39 5.87 -16.37
CA ASP A 56 23.77 6.33 -16.36
C ASP A 56 24.75 5.15 -16.51
N ASP A 57 25.98 5.43 -16.95
CA ASP A 57 27.01 4.41 -17.18
C ASP A 57 27.28 3.56 -15.92
N VAL A 58 27.19 4.19 -14.75
CA VAL A 58 27.36 3.52 -13.45
C VAL A 58 26.28 2.46 -13.24
N THR A 59 25.02 2.76 -13.58
CA THR A 59 23.91 1.81 -13.48
C THR A 59 24.11 0.63 -14.42
N VAL A 60 24.52 0.90 -15.67
CA VAL A 60 24.76 -0.14 -16.67
C VAL A 60 25.89 -1.06 -16.23
N LEU A 61 27.01 -0.50 -15.77
CA LEU A 61 28.15 -1.25 -15.25
C LEU A 61 27.79 -2.06 -14.01
N THR A 62 27.05 -1.47 -13.06
CA THR A 62 26.58 -2.17 -11.85
C THR A 62 25.71 -3.36 -12.23
N GLN A 63 24.74 -3.16 -13.15
CA GLN A 63 23.89 -4.24 -13.64
C GLN A 63 24.71 -5.34 -14.33
N HIS A 64 25.69 -4.99 -15.15
CA HIS A 64 26.56 -5.95 -15.81
C HIS A 64 27.35 -6.80 -14.81
N ILE A 65 28.01 -6.18 -13.83
CA ILE A 65 28.75 -6.90 -12.77
C ILE A 65 27.82 -7.86 -12.01
N VAL A 66 26.61 -7.41 -11.67
CA VAL A 66 25.61 -8.27 -11.00
C VAL A 66 25.24 -9.47 -11.87
N THR A 67 24.95 -9.25 -13.15
CA THR A 67 24.58 -10.31 -14.09
C THR A 67 25.70 -11.35 -14.23
N GLU A 68 26.94 -10.92 -14.46
CA GLU A 68 28.07 -11.86 -14.62
C GLU A 68 28.36 -12.61 -13.32
N THR A 69 28.30 -11.94 -12.17
CA THR A 69 28.47 -12.61 -10.88
C THR A 69 27.40 -13.67 -10.64
N ILE A 70 26.16 -13.43 -11.08
CA ILE A 70 25.08 -14.42 -10.99
C ILE A 70 25.36 -15.63 -11.90
N LYS A 71 25.80 -15.41 -13.15
CA LYS A 71 26.16 -16.49 -14.08
C LYS A 71 27.32 -17.35 -13.56
N GLU A 72 28.29 -16.75 -12.87
CA GLU A 72 29.42 -17.46 -12.28
C GLU A 72 29.05 -18.32 -11.06
N ASN A 73 27.94 -18.02 -10.38
CA ASN A 73 27.59 -18.60 -9.07
C ASN A 73 26.29 -19.43 -9.06
N LEU A 74 25.51 -19.42 -10.15
CA LEU A 74 24.42 -20.37 -10.37
C LEU A 74 24.98 -21.68 -10.90
N ILE A 75 24.54 -22.79 -10.32
CA ILE A 75 24.94 -24.14 -10.76
C ILE A 75 24.36 -24.42 -12.16
N ASP A 76 23.11 -24.03 -12.36
CA ASP A 76 22.41 -24.14 -13.63
C ASP A 76 22.66 -22.89 -14.49
N TYR A 77 23.55 -23.03 -15.47
CA TYR A 77 23.92 -21.96 -16.39
C TYR A 77 22.75 -21.54 -17.29
N ASP A 78 21.90 -22.48 -17.72
CA ASP A 78 20.74 -22.19 -18.56
C ASP A 78 19.72 -21.36 -17.78
N ARG A 79 19.54 -21.68 -16.50
CA ARG A 79 18.72 -20.85 -15.60
C ARG A 79 19.31 -19.45 -15.40
N ALA A 80 20.63 -19.32 -15.29
CA ALA A 80 21.28 -18.01 -15.19
C ALA A 80 21.05 -17.17 -16.46
N LEU A 81 21.20 -17.78 -17.63
CA LEU A 81 20.88 -17.16 -18.92
C LEU A 81 19.40 -16.78 -19.02
N PHE A 82 18.49 -17.67 -18.59
CA PHE A 82 17.05 -17.42 -18.54
C PHE A 82 16.75 -16.18 -17.72
N VAL A 83 17.24 -16.10 -16.48
CA VAL A 83 16.98 -14.94 -15.61
C VAL A 83 17.60 -13.66 -16.17
N ALA A 84 18.78 -13.73 -16.78
CA ALA A 84 19.50 -12.59 -17.35
C ALA A 84 18.94 -12.09 -18.70
N SER A 85 18.07 -12.87 -19.34
CA SER A 85 17.59 -12.56 -20.69
C SER A 85 16.07 -12.43 -20.77
N ASN A 86 15.30 -13.16 -19.95
CA ASN A 86 13.85 -13.24 -20.07
C ASN A 86 13.06 -12.27 -19.20
N PHE A 87 13.71 -11.36 -18.48
CA PHE A 87 13.02 -10.34 -17.69
C PHE A 87 13.36 -8.93 -18.17
N LYS A 88 12.39 -8.02 -18.00
CA LYS A 88 12.58 -6.58 -18.22
C LYS A 88 11.84 -5.77 -17.17
N ARG A 89 12.24 -4.50 -17.03
CA ARG A 89 11.39 -3.50 -16.38
C ARG A 89 10.43 -2.94 -17.41
N SER A 90 9.15 -2.89 -17.07
CA SER A 90 8.17 -2.25 -17.94
C SER A 90 8.60 -0.82 -18.22
N THR A 91 8.55 -0.44 -19.49
CA THR A 91 8.58 0.96 -19.90
C THR A 91 7.16 1.49 -19.82
N SER A 92 7.01 2.77 -19.50
CA SER A 92 5.71 3.42 -19.54
C SER A 92 5.90 4.79 -20.14
N ASP A 93 5.39 5.00 -21.34
CA ASP A 93 5.25 6.36 -21.87
C ASP A 93 3.98 7.02 -21.27
N ASN A 94 3.71 8.26 -21.69
CA ASN A 94 2.51 8.96 -21.21
C ASN A 94 1.22 8.31 -21.72
N TYR A 95 1.26 7.63 -22.87
CA TYR A 95 0.11 6.96 -23.46
C TYR A 95 -0.26 5.70 -22.65
N ASP A 96 0.71 4.86 -22.31
CA ASP A 96 0.51 3.69 -21.45
C ASP A 96 -0.04 4.08 -20.07
N ALA A 97 0.47 5.19 -19.51
CA ALA A 97 -0.08 5.78 -18.28
C ALA A 97 -1.57 6.05 -18.42
N GLU A 98 -1.90 6.76 -19.50
CA GLU A 98 -3.24 7.24 -19.74
C GLU A 98 -4.18 6.07 -19.99
N GLN A 99 -3.83 5.12 -20.85
CA GLN A 99 -4.62 3.92 -21.07
C GLN A 99 -4.83 3.12 -19.77
N PHE A 100 -3.79 3.00 -18.93
CA PHE A 100 -3.95 2.37 -17.63
C PHE A 100 -4.92 3.14 -16.72
N PHE A 101 -4.81 4.47 -16.65
CA PHE A 101 -5.73 5.30 -15.87
C PHE A 101 -7.16 5.20 -16.36
N LEU A 102 -7.36 5.12 -17.67
CA LEU A 102 -8.68 5.02 -18.26
C LEU A 102 -9.39 3.69 -17.92
N ARG A 103 -8.71 2.69 -17.36
CA ARG A 103 -9.35 1.51 -16.77
C ARG A 103 -10.15 1.81 -15.49
N TYR A 104 -9.95 2.97 -14.88
CA TYR A 104 -10.83 3.47 -13.83
C TYR A 104 -12.22 3.85 -14.36
N ASP A 105 -12.43 3.88 -15.69
CA ASP A 105 -13.73 4.09 -16.31
C ASP A 105 -14.62 2.84 -16.25
N VAL A 106 -14.85 2.35 -15.03
CA VAL A 106 -15.70 1.18 -14.76
C VAL A 106 -17.18 1.59 -14.80
N PRO A 107 -18.11 0.68 -15.15
CA PRO A 107 -19.52 1.00 -15.18
C PRO A 107 -20.07 1.26 -13.77
N PRO A 108 -21.18 2.04 -13.65
CA PRO A 108 -21.86 2.21 -12.38
C PRO A 108 -22.35 0.85 -11.88
N HIS A 109 -22.31 0.66 -10.57
CA HIS A 109 -22.78 -0.57 -9.96
C HIS A 109 -23.59 -0.24 -8.72
N GLN A 110 -24.81 -0.76 -8.67
CA GLN A 110 -25.65 -0.65 -7.50
C GLN A 110 -25.28 -1.75 -6.51
N ILE A 111 -24.79 -1.34 -5.34
CA ILE A 111 -24.48 -2.26 -4.25
C ILE A 111 -25.81 -2.81 -3.72
N ILE A 112 -25.91 -4.14 -3.62
CA ILE A 112 -27.09 -4.80 -3.04
C ILE A 112 -27.06 -4.59 -1.52
N GLU A 113 -28.02 -3.83 -1.03
CA GLU A 113 -28.18 -3.50 0.39
C GLU A 113 -29.23 -4.43 1.01
N ASP A 114 -28.77 -5.44 1.73
CA ASP A 114 -29.61 -6.42 2.44
C ASP A 114 -28.97 -6.78 3.79
N GLU A 115 -29.54 -7.77 4.46
CA GLU A 115 -29.05 -8.26 5.74
C GLU A 115 -27.59 -8.77 5.69
N HIS A 116 -27.14 -9.36 4.58
CA HIS A 116 -25.77 -9.86 4.45
C HIS A 116 -24.76 -8.72 4.49
N LEU A 117 -25.05 -7.62 3.78
CA LEU A 117 -24.17 -6.45 3.79
C LEU A 117 -24.12 -5.81 5.19
N GLU A 118 -25.27 -5.64 5.85
CA GLU A 118 -25.30 -5.02 7.18
C GLU A 118 -24.61 -5.90 8.24
N LEU A 119 -24.83 -7.22 8.20
CA LEU A 119 -24.12 -8.17 9.08
C LEU A 119 -22.61 -8.10 8.88
N ALA A 120 -22.15 -8.08 7.62
CA ALA A 120 -20.73 -7.97 7.31
C ALA A 120 -20.16 -6.61 7.73
N LEU A 121 -20.85 -5.50 7.45
CA LEU A 121 -20.43 -4.17 7.88
C LEU A 121 -20.26 -4.09 9.39
N ASN A 122 -21.19 -4.65 10.16
CA ASN A 122 -21.09 -4.68 11.62
C ASN A 122 -19.95 -5.59 12.10
N ALA A 123 -19.81 -6.78 11.54
CA ALA A 123 -18.72 -7.70 11.90
C ALA A 123 -17.33 -7.11 11.61
N VAL A 124 -17.16 -6.46 10.45
CA VAL A 124 -15.92 -5.74 10.12
C VAL A 124 -15.76 -4.53 11.05
N ALA A 125 -16.83 -3.78 11.32
CA ALA A 125 -16.76 -2.65 12.22
C ALA A 125 -16.34 -3.04 13.63
N ASP A 126 -16.78 -4.18 14.12
CA ASP A 126 -16.38 -4.68 15.43
C ASP A 126 -14.96 -5.24 15.43
N ALA A 127 -14.55 -5.93 14.36
CA ALA A 127 -13.18 -6.43 14.23
C ALA A 127 -12.14 -5.30 14.22
N PHE A 128 -12.47 -4.17 13.57
CA PHE A 128 -11.63 -2.98 13.53
C PHE A 128 -11.86 -2.00 14.69
N ARG A 129 -12.84 -2.23 15.57
CA ARG A 129 -13.20 -1.25 16.61
C ARG A 129 -12.02 -1.03 17.58
N PRO A 130 -11.57 0.21 17.80
CA PRO A 130 -10.62 0.49 18.88
C PRO A 130 -11.28 0.25 20.24
N ARG A 131 -10.48 -0.04 21.27
CA ARG A 131 -10.95 -0.27 22.65
C ARG A 131 -11.71 0.92 23.21
N HIS A 132 -11.28 2.12 22.83
CA HIS A 132 -11.89 3.38 23.23
C HIS A 132 -12.12 4.26 22.01
N LYS A 133 -13.10 5.16 22.10
CA LYS A 133 -13.24 6.18 21.08
C LYS A 133 -11.99 7.06 21.07
N ILE A 134 -11.50 7.34 19.87
CA ILE A 134 -10.26 8.07 19.63
C ILE A 134 -10.57 9.56 19.49
N ARG A 135 -9.82 10.39 20.20
CA ARG A 135 -9.79 11.83 19.95
C ARG A 135 -8.83 12.11 18.79
N PRO A 136 -9.17 13.01 17.85
CA PRO A 136 -8.21 13.44 16.85
C PRO A 136 -7.05 14.22 17.49
N VAL A 137 -5.91 14.32 16.83
CA VAL A 137 -4.82 15.23 17.26
C VAL A 137 -4.99 16.62 16.67
N HIS A 138 -4.39 17.63 17.32
CA HIS A 138 -4.37 18.97 16.76
C HIS A 138 -3.42 19.01 15.55
N PHE A 139 -3.70 19.88 14.56
CA PHE A 139 -2.88 19.98 13.34
C PHE A 139 -1.39 20.26 13.65
N ALA A 140 -1.12 21.08 14.67
CA ALA A 140 0.25 21.41 15.07
C ALA A 140 1.02 20.19 15.58
N ASP A 141 0.33 19.18 16.13
CA ASP A 141 0.97 17.97 16.65
C ASP A 141 1.50 17.06 15.55
N LEU A 142 0.97 17.20 14.34
CA LEU A 142 1.42 16.44 13.18
C LEU A 142 2.92 16.68 12.91
N MET A 143 3.51 17.81 13.32
CA MET A 143 4.94 18.08 13.15
C MET A 143 5.85 17.11 13.90
N TYR A 144 5.34 16.45 14.95
CA TYR A 144 6.10 15.50 15.77
C TYR A 144 6.09 14.08 15.21
N TYR A 145 5.35 13.84 14.14
CA TYR A 145 5.29 12.54 13.49
C TYR A 145 6.50 12.28 12.61
N ASP A 146 6.88 11.01 12.51
CA ASP A 146 8.00 10.52 11.70
C ASP A 146 7.63 10.48 10.20
N TRP A 147 7.42 11.66 9.62
CA TRP A 147 7.10 11.81 8.21
C TRP A 147 8.23 11.30 7.31
N ASN A 148 7.85 10.70 6.18
CA ASN A 148 8.81 10.44 5.12
C ASN A 148 9.14 11.74 4.36
N LEU A 149 10.16 12.47 4.83
CA LEU A 149 10.53 13.77 4.28
C LEU A 149 11.09 13.70 2.85
N SER A 150 11.49 12.51 2.38
CA SER A 150 12.09 12.35 1.04
C SER A 150 11.09 12.35 -0.11
N THR A 151 9.79 12.24 0.18
CA THR A 151 8.73 12.21 -0.84
C THR A 151 8.53 13.56 -1.50
N SER A 152 7.90 13.56 -2.67
CA SER A 152 7.41 14.77 -3.34
C SER A 152 6.55 15.63 -2.39
N ALA A 153 6.67 16.95 -2.52
CA ALA A 153 5.77 17.90 -1.88
C ALA A 153 4.34 17.82 -2.44
N GLU A 154 4.19 17.23 -3.64
CA GLU A 154 2.96 17.18 -4.44
C GLU A 154 2.36 18.57 -4.74
N ARG A 155 1.29 18.59 -5.53
CA ARG A 155 0.54 19.82 -5.80
C ARG A 155 -0.14 20.33 -4.52
N PRO A 156 -0.29 21.66 -4.36
CA PRO A 156 0.01 22.73 -5.33
C PRO A 156 1.46 23.25 -5.23
N TYR A 157 2.34 22.57 -4.51
CA TYR A 157 3.70 23.06 -4.26
C TYR A 157 4.64 22.76 -5.43
N THR A 158 4.56 21.54 -5.98
CA THR A 158 5.46 21.11 -7.06
C THR A 158 5.29 21.88 -8.36
N ASN A 159 4.15 22.51 -8.59
CA ASN A 159 3.86 23.36 -9.75
C ASN A 159 3.98 24.87 -9.46
N ASN A 160 4.43 25.28 -8.27
CA ASN A 160 4.60 26.69 -7.95
C ASN A 160 5.99 27.18 -8.37
N HIS A 161 6.06 27.97 -9.44
CA HIS A 161 7.31 28.49 -10.00
C HIS A 161 8.08 29.43 -9.05
N ILE A 162 7.38 30.20 -8.20
CA ILE A 162 8.01 31.07 -7.22
C ILE A 162 8.74 30.23 -6.17
N LEU A 163 8.09 29.17 -5.67
CA LEU A 163 8.71 28.24 -4.72
C LEU A 163 9.87 27.47 -5.34
N GLN A 164 9.76 27.07 -6.61
CA GLN A 164 10.88 26.45 -7.34
C GLN A 164 12.08 27.39 -7.41
N GLY A 165 11.86 28.66 -7.78
CA GLY A 165 12.92 29.68 -7.79
C GLY A 165 13.56 29.88 -6.42
N TRP A 166 12.75 29.96 -5.37
CA TRP A 166 13.22 30.08 -3.99
C TRP A 166 14.08 28.88 -3.55
N ILE A 167 13.62 27.65 -3.80
CA ILE A 167 14.38 26.42 -3.50
C ILE A 167 15.69 26.35 -4.28
N ASN A 168 15.69 26.75 -5.56
CA ASN A 168 16.91 26.82 -6.37
C ASN A 168 17.92 27.82 -5.78
N ASN A 169 17.46 29.00 -5.35
CA ASN A 169 18.32 30.00 -4.72
C ASN A 169 18.90 29.49 -3.40
N LEU A 170 18.09 28.87 -2.54
CA LEU A 170 18.58 28.28 -1.29
C LEU A 170 19.61 27.17 -1.53
N TYR A 171 19.42 26.36 -2.56
CA TYR A 171 20.39 25.36 -2.96
C TYR A 171 21.70 25.98 -3.47
N GLN A 172 21.64 27.02 -4.30
CA GLN A 172 22.82 27.74 -4.78
C GLN A 172 23.60 28.43 -3.66
N LEU A 173 22.91 28.89 -2.61
CA LEU A 173 23.51 29.45 -1.40
C LEU A 173 24.08 28.38 -0.45
N GLY A 174 23.98 27.09 -0.77
CA GLY A 174 24.45 25.99 0.08
C GLY A 174 23.59 25.70 1.32
N LEU A 175 22.40 26.32 1.41
CA LEU A 175 21.48 26.13 2.55
C LEU A 175 20.67 24.84 2.45
N LEU A 176 20.58 24.25 1.25
CA LEU A 176 19.93 22.97 1.00
C LEU A 176 20.90 21.98 0.36
N LYS A 177 20.70 20.67 0.63
CA LYS A 177 21.50 19.59 0.02
C LYS A 177 21.17 19.35 -1.46
N ASN A 178 19.98 19.77 -1.91
CA ASN A 178 19.51 19.64 -3.29
C ASN A 178 18.33 20.59 -3.52
N SER A 179 18.07 20.93 -4.79
CA SER A 179 16.97 21.80 -5.21
C SER A 179 15.64 21.06 -5.51
N LYS A 180 15.44 19.84 -5.01
CA LYS A 180 14.20 19.09 -5.31
C LYS A 180 13.01 19.70 -4.56
N MET A 181 11.85 19.71 -5.21
CA MET A 181 10.55 20.04 -4.60
C MET A 181 9.99 18.87 -3.77
N ASN A 182 10.75 18.47 -2.74
CA ASN A 182 10.37 17.40 -1.82
C ASN A 182 9.79 17.98 -0.52
N PHE A 183 9.19 17.11 0.29
CA PHE A 183 8.57 17.49 1.54
C PHE A 183 9.59 18.05 2.54
N HIS A 184 10.80 17.50 2.59
CA HIS A 184 11.88 17.98 3.45
C HIS A 184 12.19 19.47 3.24
N ASN A 185 12.44 19.85 1.99
CA ASN A 185 12.87 21.19 1.61
C ASN A 185 11.76 22.24 1.81
N LEU A 186 10.49 21.81 1.76
CA LEU A 186 9.32 22.69 1.88
C LEU A 186 8.56 22.49 3.20
N PHE A 187 9.12 21.75 4.17
CA PHE A 187 8.41 21.27 5.34
C PHE A 187 7.67 22.40 6.08
N ASN A 188 8.41 23.44 6.50
CA ASN A 188 7.84 24.57 7.24
C ASN A 188 6.81 25.35 6.40
N TRP A 189 7.06 25.53 5.11
CA TRP A 189 6.16 26.24 4.21
C TRP A 189 4.81 25.52 4.07
N ILE A 190 4.88 24.21 3.84
CA ILE A 190 3.70 23.35 3.69
C ILE A 190 2.92 23.34 5.00
N PHE A 191 3.55 23.11 6.14
CA PHE A 191 2.87 23.13 7.43
C PHE A 191 2.20 24.48 7.74
N GLY A 192 2.88 25.59 7.46
CA GLY A 192 2.31 26.93 7.64
C GLY A 192 1.09 27.18 6.76
N THR A 193 1.18 26.80 5.48
CA THR A 193 0.09 26.97 4.49
C THR A 193 -1.11 26.09 4.82
N GLU A 194 -0.87 24.79 5.06
CA GLU A 194 -1.94 23.84 5.32
C GLU A 194 -2.63 24.07 6.67
N ARG A 195 -1.94 24.61 7.67
CA ARG A 195 -2.57 25.01 8.93
C ARG A 195 -3.73 25.96 8.68
N THR A 196 -3.51 26.99 7.88
CA THR A 196 -4.53 27.99 7.54
C THR A 196 -5.71 27.34 6.82
N ARG A 197 -5.44 26.48 5.85
CA ARG A 197 -6.48 25.77 5.07
C ARG A 197 -7.29 24.81 5.93
N ILE A 198 -6.66 24.10 6.87
CA ILE A 198 -7.35 23.27 7.86
C ILE A 198 -8.27 24.10 8.75
N HIS A 199 -7.84 25.30 9.18
CA HIS A 199 -8.72 26.20 9.91
C HIS A 199 -9.90 26.68 9.05
N GLN A 200 -9.67 27.06 7.79
CA GLN A 200 -10.72 27.45 6.86
C GLN A 200 -11.80 26.36 6.69
N ILE A 201 -11.40 25.10 6.53
CA ILE A 201 -12.32 23.95 6.48
C ILE A 201 -13.16 23.87 7.76
N LYS A 202 -12.51 23.94 8.93
CA LYS A 202 -13.19 23.91 10.23
C LYS A 202 -14.20 25.06 10.39
N GLU A 203 -13.91 26.24 9.85
CA GLU A 203 -14.82 27.39 9.84
C GLU A 203 -15.93 27.30 8.78
N GLY A 204 -16.02 26.22 8.00
CA GLY A 204 -17.03 26.05 6.95
C GLY A 204 -16.71 26.80 5.66
N LYS A 205 -15.43 27.10 5.42
CA LYS A 205 -14.93 27.74 4.20
C LYS A 205 -13.88 26.84 3.53
N PRO A 206 -14.23 25.61 3.12
CA PRO A 206 -13.24 24.69 2.56
C PRO A 206 -12.60 25.30 1.30
N PRO A 207 -11.28 25.17 1.13
CA PRO A 207 -10.62 25.59 -0.11
C PRO A 207 -11.06 24.70 -1.27
N LYS A 208 -10.81 25.15 -2.50
CA LYS A 208 -10.92 24.29 -3.69
C LYS A 208 -9.99 23.08 -3.55
N TYR A 209 -10.42 21.95 -4.12
CA TYR A 209 -9.61 20.74 -4.15
C TYR A 209 -8.36 20.93 -5.00
N ASP A 210 -7.23 20.59 -4.40
CA ASP A 210 -6.00 20.43 -5.15
C ASP A 210 -6.05 19.13 -5.96
N TYR A 211 -5.23 19.08 -7.00
CA TYR A 211 -5.22 17.95 -7.92
C TYR A 211 -4.35 16.82 -7.36
N ILE A 212 -4.86 15.60 -7.47
CA ILE A 212 -4.09 14.39 -7.28
C ILE A 212 -3.23 14.18 -8.53
N THR A 213 -1.92 14.04 -8.35
CA THR A 213 -1.00 13.84 -9.47
C THR A 213 -0.81 12.36 -9.73
N MET A 214 -1.09 11.87 -10.93
CA MET A 214 -0.79 10.48 -11.27
C MET A 214 0.69 10.33 -11.62
N HIS A 215 1.39 9.52 -10.83
CA HIS A 215 2.75 9.04 -11.09
C HIS A 215 2.70 7.61 -11.63
N GLN A 216 3.78 7.21 -12.30
CA GLN A 216 3.93 5.85 -12.81
C GLN A 216 5.01 5.11 -12.03
N LYS A 217 4.80 3.81 -11.83
CA LYS A 217 5.79 2.90 -11.27
C LYS A 217 5.97 1.71 -12.20
N THR A 218 7.22 1.43 -12.54
CA THR A 218 7.59 0.27 -13.36
C THR A 218 7.49 -1.03 -12.56
N ALA A 219 7.13 -2.10 -13.26
CA ALA A 219 7.08 -3.45 -12.74
C ALA A 219 8.22 -4.27 -13.34
N LEU A 220 8.62 -5.35 -12.65
CA LEU A 220 9.41 -6.40 -13.28
C LEU A 220 8.42 -7.35 -13.94
N ILE A 221 8.65 -7.68 -15.20
CA ILE A 221 7.83 -8.56 -16.01
C ILE A 221 8.73 -9.47 -16.83
N GLU A 222 8.18 -10.57 -17.33
CA GLU A 222 8.84 -11.38 -18.35
C GLU A 222 8.86 -10.63 -19.70
N LEU A 223 9.71 -11.04 -20.63
CA LEU A 223 9.89 -10.34 -21.91
C LEU A 223 8.64 -10.38 -22.79
N ASP A 224 7.91 -11.49 -22.75
CA ASP A 224 6.67 -11.77 -23.47
C ASP A 224 5.43 -11.18 -22.80
N GLU A 225 5.49 -10.89 -21.50
CA GLU A 225 4.41 -10.24 -20.78
C GLU A 225 4.16 -8.80 -21.27
N PRO A 226 2.89 -8.36 -21.34
CA PRO A 226 2.54 -6.99 -21.66
C PRO A 226 3.07 -6.02 -20.61
N ASN A 227 3.37 -4.78 -21.02
CA ASN A 227 3.89 -3.75 -20.13
C ASN A 227 2.93 -3.50 -18.96
N LYS A 228 3.37 -3.89 -17.76
CA LYS A 228 2.62 -3.65 -16.52
C LYS A 228 2.99 -2.29 -15.94
N VAL A 229 2.12 -1.31 -16.11
CA VAL A 229 2.21 0.00 -15.46
C VAL A 229 1.39 -0.04 -14.17
N ARG A 230 1.95 0.47 -13.07
CA ARG A 230 1.17 0.75 -11.85
C ARG A 230 1.04 2.25 -11.68
N SER A 231 -0.19 2.75 -11.55
CA SER A 231 -0.41 4.14 -11.13
C SER A 231 -0.08 4.29 -9.64
N VAL A 232 0.50 5.43 -9.29
CA VAL A 232 0.71 5.87 -7.92
C VAL A 232 0.15 7.28 -7.80
N PHE A 233 -0.74 7.51 -6.85
CA PHE A 233 -1.40 8.81 -6.73
C PHE A 233 -0.66 9.71 -5.75
N GLY A 234 -0.11 10.80 -6.26
CA GLY A 234 0.51 11.89 -5.51
C GLY A 234 -0.58 12.78 -4.92
N VAL A 235 -0.91 12.54 -3.66
CA VAL A 235 -2.03 13.20 -2.98
C VAL A 235 -1.60 14.54 -2.36
N PRO A 236 -2.43 15.60 -2.47
CA PRO A 236 -2.19 16.88 -1.82
C PRO A 236 -1.98 16.75 -0.31
N LYS A 237 -1.03 17.53 0.23
CA LYS A 237 -0.67 17.48 1.66
C LYS A 237 -1.84 17.88 2.57
N LEU A 238 -2.73 18.76 2.11
CA LEU A 238 -3.95 19.11 2.85
C LEU A 238 -4.78 17.87 3.23
N LEU A 239 -5.04 16.98 2.26
CA LEU A 239 -5.83 15.77 2.49
C LEU A 239 -5.06 14.80 3.41
N ILE A 240 -3.78 14.58 3.14
CA ILE A 240 -2.93 13.70 3.98
C ILE A 240 -2.92 14.17 5.44
N PHE A 241 -2.76 15.47 5.69
CA PHE A 241 -2.74 16.02 7.05
C PHE A 241 -4.11 15.98 7.71
N ALA A 242 -5.19 16.28 6.96
CA ALA A 242 -6.54 16.15 7.46
C ALA A 242 -6.83 14.71 7.92
N GLU A 243 -6.48 13.71 7.11
CA GLU A 243 -6.61 12.30 7.50
C GLU A 243 -5.71 11.95 8.69
N ALA A 244 -4.44 12.38 8.68
CA ALA A 244 -3.51 12.08 9.76
C ALA A 244 -3.98 12.59 11.12
N MET A 245 -4.74 13.68 11.18
CA MET A 245 -5.33 14.17 12.43
C MET A 245 -6.24 13.13 13.10
N PHE A 246 -6.96 12.31 12.33
CA PHE A 246 -7.86 11.28 12.86
C PHE A 246 -7.20 9.92 12.92
N TYR A 247 -6.55 9.51 11.83
CA TYR A 247 -6.14 8.12 11.65
C TYR A 247 -4.78 7.81 12.28
N TRP A 248 -3.90 8.80 12.48
CA TRP A 248 -2.63 8.52 13.14
C TRP A 248 -2.79 8.02 14.59
N PRO A 249 -3.61 8.64 15.46
CA PRO A 249 -3.86 8.09 16.80
C PRO A 249 -4.58 6.73 16.75
N LEU A 250 -5.46 6.49 15.78
CA LEU A 250 -6.07 5.17 15.59
C LEU A 250 -5.04 4.11 15.19
N PHE A 251 -4.15 4.43 14.25
CA PHE A 251 -3.12 3.52 13.78
C PHE A 251 -2.14 3.17 14.88
N ARG A 252 -1.80 4.13 15.75
CA ARG A 252 -1.01 3.87 16.96
C ARG A 252 -1.63 2.75 17.81
N GLU A 253 -2.96 2.72 17.98
CA GLU A 253 -3.61 1.66 18.76
C GLU A 253 -3.40 0.28 18.10
N TYR A 254 -3.70 0.14 16.81
CA TYR A 254 -3.51 -1.13 16.10
C TYR A 254 -2.06 -1.60 16.14
N LEU A 255 -1.13 -0.65 16.03
CA LEU A 255 0.29 -0.92 15.99
C LEU A 255 0.89 -1.28 17.34
N ASN A 256 0.40 -0.69 18.43
CA ASN A 256 0.97 -0.93 19.75
C ASN A 256 0.25 -2.05 20.50
N GLU A 257 -1.04 -2.27 20.24
CA GLU A 257 -1.82 -3.27 20.96
C GLU A 257 -1.89 -4.62 20.25
N GLY A 258 -1.59 -4.68 18.95
CA GLY A 258 -1.59 -5.91 18.15
C GLY A 258 -2.96 -6.55 17.96
N ARG A 259 -4.04 -5.89 18.41
CA ARG A 259 -5.43 -6.32 18.26
C ARG A 259 -6.05 -5.61 17.07
N SER A 260 -5.82 -6.15 15.88
CA SER A 260 -6.54 -5.72 14.67
C SER A 260 -6.57 -6.87 13.65
N PRO A 261 -7.53 -6.84 12.71
CA PRO A 261 -7.53 -7.72 11.56
C PRO A 261 -6.50 -7.31 10.49
N LEU A 262 -5.69 -6.28 10.73
CA LEU A 262 -4.64 -5.88 9.80
C LEU A 262 -3.46 -6.87 9.85
N LEU A 263 -2.78 -7.05 8.72
CA LEU A 263 -1.49 -7.75 8.64
C LEU A 263 -0.32 -6.88 9.17
N TRP A 264 -0.60 -5.74 9.80
CA TRP A 264 0.41 -4.95 10.48
C TRP A 264 1.06 -5.76 11.61
N GLY A 265 2.39 -5.89 11.57
CA GLY A 265 3.13 -6.74 12.50
C GLY A 265 3.08 -8.23 12.12
N TYR A 266 2.66 -8.56 10.91
CA TYR A 266 2.76 -9.87 10.27
C TYR A 266 3.60 -9.78 8.99
N GLU A 267 4.52 -8.82 8.91
CA GLU A 267 5.40 -8.70 7.76
C GLU A 267 6.24 -9.96 7.61
N THR A 268 6.20 -10.53 6.41
CA THR A 268 6.74 -11.84 6.13
C THR A 268 8.23 -11.99 6.49
N LEU A 269 9.01 -10.95 6.22
CA LEU A 269 10.46 -10.92 6.50
C LEU A 269 10.81 -10.76 8.00
N ASN A 270 9.80 -10.52 8.85
CA ASN A 270 9.95 -10.35 10.29
C ASN A 270 9.32 -11.51 11.07
N GLY A 271 9.12 -12.67 10.44
CA GLY A 271 8.49 -13.83 11.07
C GLY A 271 6.96 -13.79 11.11
N GLY A 272 6.34 -13.00 10.23
CA GLY A 272 4.88 -12.89 10.11
C GLY A 272 4.17 -14.23 9.93
N TRP A 273 4.73 -15.16 9.13
CA TRP A 273 4.15 -16.50 8.97
C TRP A 273 4.23 -17.34 10.23
N MET A 274 5.31 -17.24 11.00
CA MET A 274 5.43 -17.92 12.28
C MET A 274 4.36 -17.40 13.25
N LYS A 275 4.17 -16.08 13.29
CA LYS A 275 3.12 -15.45 14.10
C LYS A 275 1.71 -15.85 13.66
N LEU A 276 1.41 -15.89 12.35
CA LEU A 276 0.14 -16.41 11.84
C LEU A 276 -0.08 -17.89 12.24
N SER A 277 0.97 -18.71 12.14
CA SER A 277 0.89 -20.14 12.49
C SER A 277 0.68 -20.33 14.01
N ASP A 278 1.34 -19.53 14.83
CA ASP A 278 1.15 -19.49 16.28
C ASP A 278 -0.28 -19.04 16.66
N ASP A 279 -0.77 -17.94 16.06
CA ASP A 279 -2.13 -17.43 16.31
C ASP A 279 -3.22 -18.45 15.94
N THR A 280 -3.06 -19.12 14.80
CA THR A 280 -4.00 -20.15 14.33
C THR A 280 -3.96 -21.41 15.19
N THR A 281 -2.77 -21.81 15.65
CA THR A 281 -2.57 -22.91 16.59
C THR A 281 -3.22 -22.64 17.94
N LYS A 282 -2.96 -21.46 18.53
CA LYS A 282 -3.54 -21.04 19.82
C LYS A 282 -5.06 -20.98 19.82
N ARG A 283 -5.66 -20.77 18.65
CA ARG A 283 -7.12 -20.73 18.45
C ARG A 283 -7.73 -22.08 18.12
N GLY A 284 -6.92 -23.15 18.00
CA GLY A 284 -7.40 -24.47 17.60
C GLY A 284 -7.93 -24.51 16.16
N LEU A 285 -7.44 -23.64 15.28
CA LEU A 285 -7.89 -23.53 13.89
C LEU A 285 -6.99 -24.31 12.92
N GLN A 286 -6.29 -25.33 13.43
CA GLN A 286 -5.44 -26.19 12.62
C GLN A 286 -6.33 -27.15 11.80
N GLY A 287 -6.09 -27.20 10.49
CA GLY A 287 -6.85 -28.07 9.56
C GLY A 287 -8.12 -27.45 8.99
N ASN A 288 -8.53 -26.28 9.48
CA ASN A 288 -9.62 -25.49 8.93
C ASN A 288 -9.35 -25.05 7.49
N THR A 289 -10.42 -24.79 6.73
CA THR A 289 -10.27 -24.22 5.39
C THR A 289 -9.74 -22.80 5.48
N TRP A 290 -8.66 -22.52 4.76
CA TRP A 290 -8.14 -21.18 4.55
C TRP A 290 -8.36 -20.73 3.12
N ILE A 291 -8.45 -19.43 2.94
CA ILE A 291 -8.62 -18.78 1.65
C ILE A 291 -7.69 -17.57 1.60
N SER A 292 -6.86 -17.49 0.56
CA SER A 292 -6.12 -16.29 0.16
C SER A 292 -6.76 -15.75 -1.11
N LEU A 293 -7.45 -14.61 -1.01
CA LEU A 293 -8.09 -13.99 -2.17
C LEU A 293 -7.15 -13.03 -2.88
N ASP A 294 -7.22 -13.01 -4.21
CA ASP A 294 -6.57 -12.01 -5.06
C ASP A 294 -7.65 -11.38 -5.95
N TRP A 295 -7.69 -10.05 -5.99
CA TRP A 295 -8.68 -9.28 -6.74
C TRP A 295 -8.05 -8.68 -8.00
N LYS A 296 -8.76 -8.72 -9.13
CA LYS A 296 -8.39 -7.93 -10.31
C LYS A 296 -8.94 -6.52 -10.16
N GLU A 297 -8.09 -5.52 -10.40
CA GLU A 297 -8.50 -4.10 -10.49
C GLU A 297 -9.19 -3.58 -9.22
N PHE A 298 -8.79 -4.07 -8.04
CA PHE A 298 -9.39 -3.73 -6.75
C PHE A 298 -9.61 -2.21 -6.58
N ASP A 299 -8.54 -1.43 -6.74
CA ASP A 299 -8.57 0.03 -6.61
C ASP A 299 -9.55 0.69 -7.59
N MET A 300 -9.71 0.16 -8.81
CA MET A 300 -10.59 0.72 -9.83
C MET A 300 -12.07 0.44 -9.53
N ARG A 301 -12.35 -0.71 -8.90
CA ARG A 301 -13.69 -1.19 -8.54
C ARG A 301 -14.07 -0.84 -7.10
N PHE A 302 -13.38 0.13 -6.52
CA PHE A 302 -13.69 0.69 -5.21
C PHE A 302 -14.85 1.70 -5.34
N TYR A 303 -16.08 1.25 -5.09
CA TYR A 303 -17.28 2.08 -5.23
C TYR A 303 -17.51 3.03 -4.05
N PHE A 304 -17.78 4.30 -4.34
CA PHE A 304 -17.98 5.37 -3.36
C PHE A 304 -19.21 5.13 -2.47
N SER A 305 -20.26 4.49 -3.00
CA SER A 305 -21.46 4.12 -2.22
C SER A 305 -21.12 3.23 -1.02
N LEU A 306 -20.31 2.18 -1.22
CA LEU A 306 -19.86 1.32 -0.13
C LEU A 306 -18.82 2.01 0.76
N HIS A 307 -17.90 2.78 0.16
CA HIS A 307 -16.93 3.58 0.91
C HIS A 307 -17.59 4.51 1.94
N ARG A 308 -18.66 5.21 1.56
CA ARG A 308 -19.40 6.11 2.48
C ARG A 308 -20.02 5.35 3.66
N LYS A 309 -20.58 4.16 3.42
CA LYS A 309 -21.12 3.29 4.50
C LYS A 309 -20.01 2.84 5.47
N ILE A 310 -18.87 2.41 4.92
CA ILE A 310 -17.69 2.06 5.71
C ILE A 310 -17.22 3.24 6.55
N ARG A 311 -17.12 4.43 5.94
CA ARG A 311 -16.71 5.66 6.63
C ARG A 311 -17.71 6.07 7.71
N ALA A 312 -19.01 5.84 7.53
CA ALA A 312 -19.99 6.05 8.58
C ALA A 312 -19.73 5.16 9.81
N LYS A 313 -19.39 3.88 9.63
CA LYS A 313 -18.98 3.01 10.75
C LYS A 313 -17.67 3.48 11.38
N GLN A 314 -16.67 3.86 10.57
CA GLN A 314 -15.40 4.40 11.08
C GLN A 314 -15.56 5.70 11.85
N ARG A 315 -16.54 6.54 11.51
CA ARG A 315 -16.86 7.78 12.23
C ARG A 315 -17.24 7.51 13.68
N GLU A 316 -17.80 6.34 13.99
CA GLU A 316 -18.15 5.93 15.35
C GLU A 316 -16.92 5.64 16.24
N TYR A 317 -15.76 5.38 15.63
CA TYR A 317 -14.50 5.15 16.34
C TYR A 317 -13.94 6.43 16.96
N PHE A 318 -14.47 7.59 16.58
CA PHE A 318 -13.96 8.88 17.02
C PHE A 318 -14.96 9.60 17.93
N THR A 319 -14.43 10.35 18.90
CA THR A 319 -15.20 11.32 19.69
C THR A 319 -14.84 12.74 19.28
N PHE A 320 -15.84 13.55 18.96
CA PHE A 320 -15.65 14.94 18.52
C PHE A 320 -16.00 15.94 19.63
N GLU A 321 -16.77 15.52 20.64
CA GLU A 321 -17.18 16.36 21.76
C GLU A 321 -16.02 16.65 22.73
N ASP A 322 -15.10 15.70 22.86
CA ASP A 322 -13.94 15.82 23.75
C ASP A 322 -12.77 16.61 23.13
N GLY A 323 -12.94 17.15 21.92
CA GLY A 323 -11.90 17.90 21.21
C GLY A 323 -10.68 17.05 20.84
N TYR A 324 -9.47 17.63 20.94
CA TYR A 324 -8.23 16.97 20.54
C TYR A 324 -7.56 16.21 21.67
N ILE A 325 -6.71 15.23 21.35
CA ILE A 325 -5.79 14.62 22.32
C ILE A 325 -4.90 15.72 22.95
N PRO A 326 -4.77 15.77 24.29
CA PRO A 326 -3.88 16.71 24.98
C PRO A 326 -2.41 16.47 24.63
N SER A 327 -1.68 17.54 24.34
CA SER A 327 -0.27 17.47 23.93
C SER A 327 0.61 18.60 24.49
N GLY A 328 1.80 18.25 24.97
CA GLY A 328 2.80 19.13 25.56
C GLY A 328 2.34 19.89 26.82
N GLU A 329 3.28 20.57 27.48
CA GLU A 329 3.01 21.33 28.71
C GLU A 329 1.98 22.47 28.50
N LYS A 330 1.83 22.96 27.27
CA LYS A 330 0.91 24.06 26.94
C LYS A 330 -0.57 23.67 26.94
N TYR A 331 -0.90 22.38 26.82
CA TYR A 331 -2.27 21.87 26.70
C TYR A 331 -2.51 20.69 27.65
N SER A 332 -2.45 20.94 28.96
CA SER A 332 -2.91 19.97 29.96
C SER A 332 -4.37 19.59 29.75
N GLU A 333 -4.78 18.39 30.20
CA GLU A 333 -6.14 17.89 30.01
C GLU A 333 -7.20 18.85 30.59
N GLU A 334 -6.94 19.40 31.77
CA GLU A 334 -7.81 20.38 32.43
C GLU A 334 -7.93 21.66 31.61
N LYS A 335 -6.81 22.17 31.08
CA LYS A 335 -6.79 23.36 30.24
C LYS A 335 -7.48 23.13 28.89
N MET A 336 -7.34 21.96 28.28
CA MET A 336 -8.05 21.62 27.04
C MET A 336 -9.56 21.46 27.25
N ARG A 337 -10.00 20.84 28.36
CA ARG A 337 -11.42 20.74 28.70
C ARG A 337 -12.01 22.13 28.99
N HIS A 338 -11.28 22.97 29.71
CA HIS A 338 -11.66 24.35 30.00
C HIS A 338 -11.68 25.21 28.73
N GLU A 339 -10.65 25.14 27.89
CA GLU A 339 -10.58 25.82 26.59
C GLU A 339 -11.67 25.31 25.66
N ALA A 340 -11.96 24.01 25.57
CA ALA A 340 -13.06 23.48 24.76
C ALA A 340 -14.41 24.04 25.22
N LYS A 341 -14.64 24.12 26.54
CA LYS A 341 -15.85 24.71 27.12
C LYS A 341 -15.97 26.20 26.83
N ILE A 342 -14.88 26.96 26.97
CA ILE A 342 -14.82 28.40 26.64
C ILE A 342 -14.97 28.63 25.14
N ILE A 343 -14.27 27.86 24.31
CA ILE A 343 -14.32 27.94 22.85
C ILE A 343 -15.74 27.63 22.38
N ASN A 344 -16.39 26.62 22.93
CA ASN A 344 -17.78 26.31 22.61
C ASN A 344 -18.75 27.41 23.07
N SER A 345 -18.41 28.21 24.08
CA SER A 345 -19.22 29.34 24.54
C SER A 345 -18.88 30.69 23.91
N THR A 346 -17.72 30.85 23.27
CA THR A 346 -17.22 32.13 22.74
C THR A 346 -16.96 32.15 21.24
N ARG A 347 -16.74 30.99 20.59
CA ARG A 347 -16.68 30.90 19.14
C ARG A 347 -18.07 30.77 18.55
N THR A 348 -18.22 31.30 17.35
CA THR A 348 -19.43 31.16 16.55
C THR A 348 -19.74 29.70 16.18
N ILE A 349 -18.74 28.81 16.18
CA ILE A 349 -18.85 27.40 15.78
C ILE A 349 -18.20 26.49 16.84
N PRO A 350 -18.94 25.55 17.44
CA PRO A 350 -18.41 24.58 18.41
C PRO A 350 -17.31 23.67 17.83
N GLN A 351 -16.40 23.23 18.70
CA GLN A 351 -15.25 22.40 18.31
C GLN A 351 -15.67 21.04 17.73
N SER A 352 -16.74 20.42 18.22
CA SER A 352 -17.28 19.18 17.64
C SER A 352 -17.76 19.38 16.21
N GLN A 353 -18.49 20.46 15.94
CA GLN A 353 -18.93 20.82 14.59
C GLN A 353 -17.74 21.13 13.65
N ARG A 354 -16.67 21.75 14.16
CA ARG A 354 -15.43 21.98 13.40
C ARG A 354 -14.78 20.67 12.97
N LEU A 355 -14.71 19.68 13.87
CA LEU A 355 -14.19 18.35 13.56
C LEU A 355 -15.09 17.62 12.59
N GLU A 356 -16.41 17.75 12.71
CA GLU A 356 -17.38 17.19 11.76
C GLU A 356 -17.19 17.73 10.34
N ARG A 357 -16.96 19.05 10.21
CA ARG A 357 -16.64 19.67 8.92
C ARG A 357 -15.33 19.16 8.34
N LEU A 358 -14.31 18.98 9.18
CA LEU A 358 -13.04 18.41 8.71
C LEU A 358 -13.19 16.95 8.28
N TRP A 359 -13.95 16.16 9.03
CA TRP A 359 -14.28 14.77 8.66
C TRP A 359 -15.03 14.71 7.34
N THR A 360 -16.08 15.53 7.18
CA THR A 360 -16.86 15.63 5.94
C THR A 360 -15.99 16.05 4.76
N TYR A 361 -15.09 17.02 4.96
CA TYR A 361 -14.13 17.43 3.94
C TYR A 361 -13.21 16.28 3.48
N ILE A 362 -12.73 15.44 4.41
CA ILE A 362 -11.89 14.28 4.05
C ILE A 362 -12.66 13.34 3.13
N LEU A 363 -13.91 13.02 3.47
CA LEU A 363 -14.75 12.14 2.65
C LEU A 363 -14.96 12.72 1.25
N ASP A 364 -15.34 13.99 1.18
CA ASP A 364 -15.60 14.67 -0.08
C ASP A 364 -14.34 14.79 -0.94
N ALA A 365 -13.19 15.14 -0.33
CA ALA A 365 -11.92 15.29 -1.04
C ALA A 365 -11.42 13.97 -1.64
N VAL A 366 -11.57 12.83 -0.96
CA VAL A 366 -11.16 11.52 -1.49
C VAL A 366 -11.90 11.20 -2.80
N GLU A 367 -13.19 11.51 -2.85
CA GLU A 367 -14.09 11.17 -3.95
C GLU A 367 -14.02 12.21 -5.08
N ASN A 368 -13.94 13.49 -4.74
CA ASN A 368 -14.11 14.61 -5.67
C ASN A 368 -12.81 15.31 -6.08
N SER A 369 -11.66 15.01 -5.46
CA SER A 369 -10.39 15.57 -5.93
C SER A 369 -10.10 15.10 -7.37
N PRO A 370 -9.85 16.04 -8.30
CA PRO A 370 -9.54 15.72 -9.68
C PRO A 370 -8.13 15.11 -9.78
N CYS A 371 -7.95 14.22 -10.75
CA CYS A 371 -6.69 13.55 -11.04
C CYS A 371 -6.07 14.14 -12.32
N ILE A 372 -4.84 14.63 -12.22
CA ILE A 372 -4.05 15.07 -13.38
C ILE A 372 -3.10 13.97 -13.83
N LEU A 373 -3.14 13.65 -15.12
CA LEU A 373 -2.31 12.62 -15.75
C LEU A 373 -0.96 13.18 -16.23
N PRO A 374 0.03 12.32 -16.52
CA PRO A 374 1.31 12.74 -17.09
C PRO A 374 1.19 13.55 -18.39
N SER A 375 0.10 13.33 -19.15
CA SER A 375 -0.25 14.06 -20.37
C SER A 375 -0.79 15.48 -20.13
N GLY A 376 -1.10 15.84 -18.88
CA GLY A 376 -1.72 17.13 -18.51
C GLY A 376 -3.26 17.11 -18.57
N ARG A 377 -3.87 16.05 -19.08
CA ARG A 377 -5.33 15.85 -19.02
C ARG A 377 -5.76 15.65 -17.56
N VAL A 378 -6.91 16.22 -17.22
CA VAL A 378 -7.48 16.18 -15.88
C VAL A 378 -8.83 15.49 -15.93
N TYR A 379 -9.04 14.53 -15.03
CA TYR A 379 -10.28 13.78 -14.91
C TYR A 379 -10.83 13.82 -13.48
N THR A 380 -12.15 13.85 -13.33
CA THR A 380 -12.84 13.53 -12.08
C THR A 380 -13.41 12.13 -12.13
N ARG A 381 -13.59 11.52 -10.96
CA ARG A 381 -14.26 10.23 -10.77
C ARG A 381 -15.67 10.50 -10.25
N ARG A 382 -16.67 9.75 -10.71
CA ARG A 382 -18.07 10.00 -10.32
C ARG A 382 -18.57 9.08 -9.24
N PHE A 383 -18.22 7.79 -9.31
CA PHE A 383 -18.82 6.78 -8.43
C PHE A 383 -17.87 5.66 -8.02
N ALA A 384 -16.68 5.54 -8.64
CA ALA A 384 -15.70 4.52 -8.30
C ALA A 384 -14.25 4.99 -8.46
N GLY A 385 -13.33 4.25 -7.84
CA GLY A 385 -11.90 4.40 -8.02
C GLY A 385 -11.21 5.01 -6.81
N GLN A 386 -10.39 4.21 -6.12
CA GLN A 386 -9.56 4.65 -5.01
C GLN A 386 -8.30 5.35 -5.50
N PRO A 387 -7.95 6.55 -4.99
CA PRO A 387 -6.69 7.19 -5.31
C PRO A 387 -5.59 6.64 -4.39
N SER A 388 -5.05 5.46 -4.74
CA SER A 388 -4.05 4.70 -3.96
C SER A 388 -2.76 5.49 -3.68
N GLY A 389 -2.75 6.20 -2.56
CA GLY A 389 -1.80 7.25 -2.23
C GLY A 389 -2.27 8.19 -1.11
N ILE A 390 -3.57 8.17 -0.78
CA ILE A 390 -4.12 8.84 0.41
C ILE A 390 -3.57 8.21 1.69
N PHE A 391 -3.62 8.93 2.81
CA PHE A 391 -3.01 8.50 4.08
C PHE A 391 -3.63 7.20 4.57
N THR A 392 -4.93 7.02 4.34
CA THR A 392 -5.67 5.83 4.79
C THR A 392 -5.72 4.70 3.76
N THR A 393 -5.03 4.77 2.62
CA THR A 393 -5.15 3.79 1.51
C THR A 393 -5.16 2.35 2.02
N GLN A 394 -4.06 1.89 2.65
CA GLN A 394 -3.98 0.50 3.15
C GLN A 394 -5.10 0.15 4.13
N TYR A 395 -5.45 1.06 5.03
CA TYR A 395 -6.47 0.83 6.06
C TYR A 395 -7.88 0.77 5.47
N GLY A 396 -8.25 1.77 4.67
CA GLY A 396 -9.55 1.87 4.00
C GLY A 396 -9.77 0.72 3.04
N ASP A 397 -8.75 0.37 2.26
CA ASP A 397 -8.78 -0.75 1.31
C ASP A 397 -8.95 -2.09 2.05
N SER A 398 -8.24 -2.29 3.16
CA SER A 398 -8.41 -3.49 4.01
C SER A 398 -9.84 -3.63 4.55
N TYR A 399 -10.43 -2.51 5.00
CA TYR A 399 -11.80 -2.49 5.50
C TYR A 399 -12.81 -2.78 4.39
N TYR A 400 -12.58 -2.22 3.20
CA TYR A 400 -13.40 -2.47 2.02
C TYR A 400 -13.32 -3.94 1.59
N ASN A 401 -12.11 -4.48 1.49
CA ASN A 401 -11.84 -5.88 1.16
C ASN A 401 -12.51 -6.84 2.14
N ALA A 402 -12.37 -6.58 3.44
CA ALA A 402 -13.04 -7.37 4.47
C ALA A 402 -14.57 -7.31 4.33
N THR A 403 -15.13 -6.12 4.09
CA THR A 403 -16.59 -5.94 3.93
C THR A 403 -17.13 -6.73 2.73
N ILE A 404 -16.54 -6.58 1.54
CA ILE A 404 -17.01 -7.30 0.34
C ILE A 404 -16.85 -8.81 0.52
N THR A 405 -15.78 -9.24 1.18
CA THR A 405 -15.49 -10.66 1.39
C THR A 405 -16.47 -11.28 2.39
N LEU A 406 -16.65 -10.68 3.56
CA LEU A 406 -17.56 -11.20 4.58
C LEU A 406 -19.02 -11.14 4.13
N THR A 407 -19.40 -10.14 3.32
CA THR A 407 -20.75 -10.11 2.72
C THR A 407 -20.95 -11.29 1.76
N THR A 408 -19.96 -11.56 0.91
CA THR A 408 -19.99 -12.68 -0.04
C THR A 408 -20.07 -14.02 0.70
N LEU A 409 -19.28 -14.19 1.76
CA LEU A 409 -19.34 -15.37 2.62
C LEU A 409 -20.70 -15.51 3.32
N SER A 410 -21.27 -14.40 3.80
CA SER A 410 -22.60 -14.39 4.43
C SER A 410 -23.68 -14.94 3.50
N GLU A 411 -23.67 -14.51 2.23
CA GLU A 411 -24.65 -14.99 1.24
C GLU A 411 -24.44 -16.47 0.90
N MET A 412 -23.20 -16.96 0.93
CA MET A 412 -22.89 -18.39 0.77
C MET A 412 -23.30 -19.24 1.99
N GLY A 413 -23.89 -18.63 3.04
CA GLY A 413 -24.32 -19.32 4.26
C GLY A 413 -23.28 -19.37 5.37
N TYR A 414 -22.13 -18.72 5.22
CA TYR A 414 -21.13 -18.61 6.28
C TYR A 414 -21.41 -17.37 7.13
N SER A 415 -21.76 -17.54 8.40
CA SER A 415 -21.99 -16.39 9.29
C SER A 415 -20.72 -15.54 9.43
N PRO A 416 -20.75 -14.22 9.15
CA PRO A 416 -19.65 -13.30 9.43
C PRO A 416 -19.25 -13.28 10.92
N LEU A 417 -20.21 -13.56 11.81
CA LEU A 417 -19.99 -13.67 13.26
C LEU A 417 -19.36 -15.00 13.68
N ASN A 418 -19.32 -15.99 12.78
CA ASN A 418 -18.68 -17.29 13.01
C ASN A 418 -17.45 -17.48 12.10
N ALA A 419 -17.07 -16.53 11.25
CA ALA A 419 -15.86 -16.59 10.43
C ALA A 419 -14.79 -15.68 11.06
N LEU A 420 -14.10 -16.11 12.12
CA LEU A 420 -13.37 -15.18 12.99
C LEU A 420 -11.89 -15.46 13.21
N PHE A 421 -11.23 -15.82 12.12
CA PHE A 421 -9.86 -15.37 11.92
C PHE A 421 -9.66 -14.92 10.48
N PHE A 422 -9.58 -13.61 10.28
CA PHE A 422 -9.10 -13.03 9.03
C PHE A 422 -8.01 -12.00 9.27
N LYS A 423 -7.13 -11.87 8.29
CA LYS A 423 -6.06 -10.90 8.25
C LYS A 423 -6.00 -10.25 6.88
N THR A 424 -5.97 -8.92 6.82
CA THR A 424 -6.04 -8.15 5.57
C THR A 424 -5.02 -7.02 5.52
N MET A 425 -4.57 -6.67 4.32
CA MET A 425 -3.76 -5.49 4.04
C MET A 425 -4.00 -5.06 2.60
N GLY A 426 -4.85 -4.04 2.42
CA GLY A 426 -5.25 -3.60 1.09
C GLY A 426 -6.11 -4.65 0.41
N ASP A 427 -5.74 -5.01 -0.82
CA ASP A 427 -6.37 -6.06 -1.62
C ASP A 427 -5.99 -7.48 -1.17
N ASP A 428 -4.91 -7.65 -0.40
CA ASP A 428 -4.55 -8.94 0.19
C ASP A 428 -5.46 -9.28 1.39
N ILE A 429 -6.03 -10.48 1.41
CA ILE A 429 -6.78 -11.02 2.56
C ILE A 429 -6.59 -12.54 2.71
N LEU A 430 -6.31 -12.95 3.94
CA LEU A 430 -6.28 -14.34 4.40
C LEU A 430 -7.46 -14.58 5.34
N ILE A 431 -8.23 -15.63 5.09
CA ILE A 431 -9.41 -16.00 5.88
C ILE A 431 -9.29 -17.45 6.30
N LEU A 432 -9.65 -17.74 7.54
CA LEU A 432 -9.88 -19.11 8.01
C LEU A 432 -11.37 -19.27 8.33
N LEU A 433 -11.99 -20.22 7.66
CA LEU A 433 -13.37 -20.62 7.91
C LEU A 433 -13.40 -21.55 9.14
N LEU A 434 -14.40 -21.41 10.01
CA LEU A 434 -14.60 -22.38 11.09
C LEU A 434 -15.04 -23.76 10.56
N GLY A 435 -15.67 -23.80 9.38
CA GLY A 435 -16.03 -25.03 8.68
C GLY A 435 -14.94 -25.53 7.74
N LEU A 436 -15.03 -26.82 7.40
CA LEU A 436 -14.20 -27.46 6.40
C LEU A 436 -14.95 -27.48 5.05
N VAL A 437 -14.36 -26.88 4.02
CA VAL A 437 -14.71 -27.11 2.62
C VAL A 437 -13.88 -28.30 2.13
N PRO A 438 -14.51 -29.43 1.76
CA PRO A 438 -13.78 -30.58 1.24
C PRO A 438 -12.94 -30.21 -0.01
N PRO A 439 -11.73 -30.77 -0.19
CA PRO A 439 -10.87 -30.42 -1.32
C PRO A 439 -11.52 -30.54 -2.70
N HIS A 440 -12.37 -31.55 -2.89
CA HIS A 440 -13.09 -31.77 -4.15
C HIS A 440 -14.15 -30.69 -4.46
N GLN A 441 -14.46 -29.79 -3.51
CA GLN A 441 -15.42 -28.70 -3.67
C GLN A 441 -14.75 -27.34 -3.79
N HIS A 442 -13.43 -27.26 -3.71
CA HIS A 442 -12.68 -26.00 -3.68
C HIS A 442 -12.94 -25.13 -4.92
N ASP A 443 -12.94 -25.73 -6.11
CA ASP A 443 -13.18 -25.00 -7.36
C ASP A 443 -14.63 -24.49 -7.45
N ALA A 444 -15.61 -25.35 -7.21
CA ALA A 444 -17.04 -24.97 -7.22
C ALA A 444 -17.36 -23.91 -6.16
N TRP A 445 -16.72 -23.99 -4.99
CA TRP A 445 -16.83 -22.98 -3.94
C TRP A 445 -16.30 -21.63 -4.44
N LEU A 446 -15.13 -21.62 -5.08
CA LEU A 446 -14.49 -20.41 -5.56
C LEU A 446 -15.25 -19.76 -6.73
N GLU A 447 -15.83 -20.57 -7.63
CA GLU A 447 -16.72 -20.10 -8.69
C GLU A 447 -17.96 -19.42 -8.11
N THR A 448 -18.59 -20.04 -7.10
CA THR A 448 -19.75 -19.48 -6.40
C THR A 448 -19.40 -18.17 -5.72
N PHE A 449 -18.28 -18.13 -4.99
CA PHE A 449 -17.79 -16.91 -4.35
C PHE A 449 -17.55 -15.80 -5.37
N SER A 450 -16.91 -16.11 -6.50
CA SER A 450 -16.63 -15.17 -7.58
C SER A 450 -17.92 -14.61 -8.21
N LEU A 451 -18.91 -15.47 -8.46
CA LEU A 451 -20.21 -15.07 -9.01
C LEU A 451 -20.94 -14.09 -8.08
N ILE A 452 -20.99 -14.39 -6.79
CA ILE A 452 -21.64 -13.52 -5.80
C ILE A 452 -20.89 -12.20 -5.65
N ALA A 453 -19.56 -12.22 -5.52
CA ALA A 453 -18.75 -11.02 -5.42
C ALA A 453 -18.92 -10.10 -6.64
N ARG A 454 -18.96 -10.68 -7.85
CA ARG A 454 -19.24 -9.96 -9.09
C ARG A 454 -20.63 -9.36 -9.10
N ARG A 455 -21.66 -10.13 -8.75
CA ARG A 455 -23.06 -9.65 -8.75
C ARG A 455 -23.28 -8.53 -7.74
N ARG A 456 -22.74 -8.66 -6.52
CA ARG A 456 -22.99 -7.70 -5.43
C ARG A 456 -22.16 -6.44 -5.52
N PHE A 457 -20.92 -6.53 -5.97
CA PHE A 457 -19.94 -5.45 -5.86
C PHE A 457 -19.22 -5.11 -7.18
N ASN A 458 -19.55 -5.81 -8.28
CA ASN A 458 -18.77 -5.79 -9.52
C ASN A 458 -17.29 -6.16 -9.32
N ALA A 459 -16.95 -6.78 -8.19
CA ALA A 459 -15.60 -7.20 -7.82
C ALA A 459 -15.20 -8.43 -8.64
N VAL A 460 -13.93 -8.51 -9.03
CA VAL A 460 -13.44 -9.57 -9.92
C VAL A 460 -12.39 -10.39 -9.19
N VAL A 461 -12.74 -11.63 -8.86
CA VAL A 461 -11.81 -12.56 -8.24
C VAL A 461 -10.85 -13.11 -9.29
N SER A 462 -9.57 -13.13 -8.96
CA SER A 462 -8.53 -13.75 -9.77
C SER A 462 -8.44 -15.24 -9.44
N ILE A 463 -9.22 -16.06 -10.13
CA ILE A 463 -9.32 -17.51 -9.87
C ILE A 463 -7.93 -18.19 -9.82
N LYS A 464 -7.05 -17.89 -10.79
CA LYS A 464 -5.71 -18.49 -10.88
C LYS A 464 -4.81 -18.15 -9.68
N LYS A 465 -4.95 -16.93 -9.13
CA LYS A 465 -4.09 -16.42 -8.05
C LYS A 465 -4.69 -16.63 -6.66
N THR A 466 -6.01 -16.70 -6.58
CA THR A 466 -6.73 -17.09 -5.37
C THR A 466 -6.37 -18.54 -5.03
N LYS A 467 -6.16 -18.80 -3.75
CA LYS A 467 -5.85 -20.14 -3.26
C LYS A 467 -6.76 -20.49 -2.09
N ILE A 468 -7.19 -21.74 -2.07
CA ILE A 468 -8.00 -22.35 -1.02
C ILE A 468 -7.33 -23.67 -0.63
N GLY A 469 -7.40 -24.02 0.65
CA GLY A 469 -6.80 -25.24 1.16
C GLY A 469 -7.27 -25.55 2.58
N ASN A 470 -6.89 -26.71 3.12
CA ASN A 470 -7.25 -27.14 4.47
C ASN A 470 -6.00 -27.18 5.34
N GLY A 471 -5.80 -26.14 6.15
CA GLY A 471 -4.57 -25.86 6.91
C GLY A 471 -3.64 -24.87 6.22
N ILE A 472 -3.12 -23.90 6.98
CA ILE A 472 -2.38 -22.70 6.49
C ILE A 472 -1.09 -23.00 5.70
N HIS A 473 -0.66 -24.25 5.60
CA HIS A 473 0.45 -24.63 4.74
C HIS A 473 0.07 -24.36 3.26
N ARG A 474 1.01 -23.78 2.51
CA ARG A 474 0.87 -23.29 1.14
C ARG A 474 -0.09 -22.12 0.97
N ALA A 475 -0.57 -21.54 2.07
CA ALA A 475 -1.25 -20.25 2.04
C ALA A 475 -0.35 -19.17 1.45
N THR A 476 -0.93 -18.30 0.64
CA THR A 476 -0.23 -17.15 0.07
C THR A 476 -0.69 -15.89 0.79
N ILE A 477 0.23 -14.99 1.11
CA ILE A 477 -0.11 -13.62 1.54
C ILE A 477 1.11 -12.73 1.30
N LEU A 478 0.89 -11.45 0.96
CA LEU A 478 1.98 -10.48 0.73
C LEU A 478 3.02 -10.98 -0.30
N SER A 479 2.59 -11.74 -1.31
CA SER A 479 3.43 -12.38 -2.35
C SER A 479 4.36 -13.53 -1.86
N TYR A 480 4.13 -14.09 -0.68
CA TYR A 480 4.89 -15.25 -0.17
C TYR A 480 3.97 -16.44 0.07
N ILE A 481 4.51 -17.63 -0.15
CA ILE A 481 3.87 -18.91 0.18
C ILE A 481 4.35 -19.35 1.56
N ASN A 482 3.44 -19.87 2.39
CA ASN A 482 3.76 -20.44 3.69
C ASN A 482 4.24 -21.88 3.59
N ILE A 483 5.47 -22.17 3.99
CA ILE A 483 6.00 -23.52 4.14
C ILE A 483 6.29 -23.76 5.62
N TYR A 484 5.37 -24.41 6.32
CA TYR A 484 5.50 -24.73 7.76
C TYR A 484 5.88 -23.54 8.65
N GLY A 485 5.28 -22.37 8.42
CA GLY A 485 5.55 -21.14 9.17
C GLY A 485 6.70 -20.30 8.59
N LEU A 486 7.36 -20.76 7.53
CA LEU A 486 8.47 -20.07 6.88
C LEU A 486 8.06 -19.56 5.49
N PRO A 487 8.48 -18.34 5.10
CA PRO A 487 8.16 -17.84 3.77
C PRO A 487 8.96 -18.51 2.66
N HIS A 488 8.28 -18.70 1.54
CA HIS A 488 8.86 -19.09 0.28
C HIS A 488 8.43 -18.15 -0.84
N ARG A 489 9.36 -17.90 -1.76
CA ARG A 489 9.15 -17.08 -2.96
C ARG A 489 9.98 -17.64 -4.11
N ASP A 490 9.48 -17.42 -5.32
CA ASP A 490 10.15 -17.87 -6.55
C ASP A 490 11.56 -17.28 -6.68
N GLY A 491 12.54 -18.18 -6.85
CA GLY A 491 13.96 -17.81 -6.93
C GLY A 491 14.31 -17.05 -8.20
N ASN A 492 13.64 -17.33 -9.33
CA ASN A 492 13.90 -16.66 -10.60
C ASN A 492 13.49 -15.19 -10.52
N ALA A 493 12.29 -14.92 -10.01
CA ALA A 493 11.81 -13.56 -9.78
C ALA A 493 12.67 -12.79 -8.77
N LEU A 494 13.29 -13.47 -7.80
CA LEU A 494 14.23 -12.86 -6.86
C LEU A 494 15.56 -12.49 -7.53
N LEU A 495 16.17 -13.41 -8.29
CA LEU A 495 17.40 -13.13 -9.03
C LEU A 495 17.19 -12.07 -10.11
N ALA A 496 16.06 -12.10 -10.82
CA ALA A 496 15.68 -11.05 -11.76
C ALA A 496 15.53 -9.69 -11.07
N GLN A 497 15.00 -9.63 -9.84
CA GLN A 497 14.97 -8.39 -9.07
C GLN A 497 16.38 -7.89 -8.68
N LEU A 498 17.34 -8.79 -8.50
CA LEU A 498 18.73 -8.44 -8.21
C LEU A 498 19.39 -7.78 -9.43
N ILE A 499 19.14 -8.30 -10.64
CA ILE A 499 19.66 -7.79 -11.91
C ILE A 499 18.94 -6.49 -12.33
N TYR A 500 17.61 -6.53 -12.46
CA TYR A 500 16.84 -5.45 -13.06
C TYR A 500 16.24 -4.53 -12.01
N THR A 501 16.85 -3.37 -11.81
CA THR A 501 16.47 -2.47 -10.72
C THR A 501 15.30 -1.56 -11.07
N LYS A 502 14.60 -1.05 -10.04
CA LYS A 502 13.48 -0.10 -10.21
C LYS A 502 13.95 1.32 -10.55
N GLY A 503 15.16 1.69 -10.13
CA GLY A 503 15.66 3.05 -10.28
C GLY A 503 16.54 3.20 -11.51
N PHE A 504 16.46 4.33 -12.19
CA PHE A 504 17.37 4.70 -13.29
C PHE A 504 18.82 4.99 -12.84
N ARG A 505 19.07 4.97 -11.52
CA ARG A 505 20.36 5.26 -10.88
C ARG A 505 20.65 4.17 -9.85
N ASP A 506 21.11 3.02 -10.31
CA ASP A 506 21.64 1.98 -9.43
C ASP A 506 23.12 2.22 -9.18
N THR A 507 23.58 1.92 -7.97
CA THR A 507 24.99 2.04 -7.61
C THR A 507 25.46 0.76 -6.93
N PRO A 508 26.77 0.47 -6.89
CA PRO A 508 27.31 -0.68 -6.17
C PRO A 508 26.77 -0.82 -4.74
N SER A 509 26.76 0.27 -3.96
CA SER A 509 26.21 0.29 -2.61
C SER A 509 24.71 -0.08 -2.55
N ARG A 510 23.92 0.31 -3.56
CA ARG A 510 22.49 -0.06 -3.65
C ARG A 510 22.33 -1.52 -4.08
N ALA A 511 23.20 -2.03 -4.95
CA ALA A 511 23.23 -3.43 -5.34
C ALA A 511 23.59 -4.34 -4.15
N MET A 512 24.59 -3.97 -3.33
CA MET A 512 24.92 -4.67 -2.09
C MET A 512 23.74 -4.71 -1.11
N ALA A 513 23.08 -3.56 -0.88
CA ALA A 513 21.88 -3.48 -0.05
C ALA A 513 20.75 -4.38 -0.60
N ARG A 514 20.53 -4.36 -1.92
CA ARG A 514 19.53 -5.19 -2.58
C ARG A 514 19.85 -6.69 -2.44
N ALA A 515 21.12 -7.08 -2.54
CA ALA A 515 21.55 -8.47 -2.33
C ALA A 515 21.24 -8.97 -0.92
N ILE A 516 21.56 -8.18 0.11
CA ILE A 516 21.20 -8.50 1.51
C ILE A 516 19.68 -8.64 1.65
N GLY A 517 18.93 -7.69 1.10
CA GLY A 517 17.47 -7.72 1.14
C GLY A 517 16.84 -8.94 0.47
N ILE A 518 17.38 -9.34 -0.68
CA ILE A 518 16.92 -10.52 -1.42
C ILE A 518 17.32 -11.81 -0.70
N ALA A 519 18.46 -11.85 -0.01
CA ALA A 519 18.84 -13.00 0.82
C ALA A 519 17.87 -13.25 1.99
N TYR A 520 17.32 -12.18 2.60
CA TYR A 520 16.22 -12.34 3.56
C TYR A 520 14.92 -12.78 2.87
N ALA A 521 14.62 -12.21 1.70
CA ALA A 521 13.41 -12.55 0.93
C ALA A 521 13.42 -13.96 0.34
N SER A 522 14.59 -14.55 0.09
CA SER A 522 14.72 -15.90 -0.43
C SER A 522 14.32 -16.97 0.59
N GLY A 523 14.33 -16.60 1.88
CA GLY A 523 14.03 -17.50 2.97
C GLY A 523 15.04 -18.65 3.08
N PRO A 524 14.72 -19.69 3.87
CA PRO A 524 15.62 -20.82 4.05
C PRO A 524 15.66 -21.79 2.86
N PHE A 525 14.76 -21.63 1.87
CA PHE A 525 14.51 -22.63 0.82
C PHE A 525 15.31 -22.43 -0.48
N ASN A 526 16.02 -21.32 -0.65
CA ASN A 526 16.65 -20.94 -1.91
C ASN A 526 18.17 -20.73 -1.74
N ASP A 527 18.91 -21.82 -1.56
CA ASP A 527 20.37 -21.84 -1.34
C ASP A 527 21.15 -21.11 -2.44
N GLU A 528 20.77 -21.35 -3.69
CA GLU A 528 21.41 -20.74 -4.85
C GLU A 528 21.23 -19.23 -4.88
N VAL A 529 20.01 -18.75 -4.63
CA VAL A 529 19.72 -17.31 -4.58
C VAL A 529 20.54 -16.65 -3.48
N PHE A 530 20.63 -17.28 -2.31
CA PHE A 530 21.43 -16.80 -1.19
C PHE A 530 22.92 -16.72 -1.57
N ARG A 531 23.49 -17.77 -2.18
CA ARG A 531 24.88 -17.77 -2.66
C ARG A 531 25.15 -16.69 -3.69
N CYS A 532 24.28 -16.52 -4.69
CA CYS A 532 24.40 -15.45 -5.68
C CYS A 532 24.37 -14.06 -5.03
N CYS A 533 23.48 -13.84 -4.05
CA CYS A 533 23.43 -12.58 -3.31
C CYS A 533 24.73 -12.32 -2.53
N GLN A 534 25.27 -13.35 -1.88
CA GLN A 534 26.54 -13.27 -1.16
C GLN A 534 27.70 -12.93 -2.10
N ALA A 535 27.79 -13.62 -3.24
CA ALA A 535 28.81 -13.38 -4.25
C ALA A 535 28.76 -11.95 -4.81
N VAL A 536 27.57 -11.45 -5.13
CA VAL A 536 27.38 -10.05 -5.58
C VAL A 536 27.83 -9.06 -4.50
N HIS A 537 27.44 -9.30 -3.25
CA HIS A 537 27.85 -8.45 -2.13
C HIS A 537 29.39 -8.44 -1.98
N ASP A 538 30.01 -9.62 -1.96
CA ASP A 538 31.44 -9.76 -1.76
C ASP A 538 32.26 -9.20 -2.93
N LYS A 539 31.77 -9.32 -4.17
CA LYS A 539 32.38 -8.70 -5.34
C LYS A 539 32.49 -7.19 -5.18
N PHE A 540 31.42 -6.52 -4.79
CA PHE A 540 31.45 -5.06 -4.58
C PHE A 540 32.23 -4.66 -3.32
N ARG A 541 32.22 -5.49 -2.28
CA ARG A 541 33.05 -5.27 -1.09
C ARG A 541 34.55 -5.29 -1.43
N LEU A 542 34.99 -6.24 -2.27
CA LEU A 542 36.37 -6.29 -2.77
C LEU A 542 36.75 -5.07 -3.61
N LEU A 543 35.77 -4.44 -4.27
CA LEU A 543 35.95 -3.18 -5.00
C LEU A 543 35.92 -1.93 -4.09
N GLY A 544 35.84 -2.11 -2.76
CA GLY A 544 35.90 -1.01 -1.79
C GLY A 544 34.55 -0.33 -1.50
N TYR A 545 33.43 -0.92 -1.92
CA TYR A 545 32.10 -0.38 -1.63
C TYR A 545 31.52 -0.91 -0.31
N SER A 546 30.62 -0.14 0.28
CA SER A 546 29.79 -0.54 1.43
C SER A 546 28.30 -0.49 1.09
N PRO A 547 27.44 -1.30 1.74
CA PRO A 547 26.00 -1.28 1.52
C PRO A 547 25.37 0.08 1.86
N ASN A 548 24.38 0.49 1.07
CA ASN A 548 23.61 1.69 1.37
C ASN A 548 22.59 1.43 2.49
N GLU A 549 22.89 1.90 3.69
CA GLU A 549 22.02 1.73 4.87
C GLU A 549 20.61 2.29 4.67
N LYS A 550 20.44 3.37 3.89
CA LYS A 550 19.11 3.98 3.69
C LYS A 550 18.19 3.08 2.88
N GLU A 551 18.72 2.38 1.87
CA GLU A 551 17.94 1.44 1.05
C GLU A 551 17.51 0.22 1.89
N LEU A 552 18.41 -0.29 2.73
CA LEU A 552 18.09 -1.35 3.69
C LEU A 552 17.08 -0.86 4.72
N SER A 553 17.27 0.35 5.27
CA SER A 553 16.33 0.96 6.21
C SER A 553 14.93 1.03 5.62
N TRP A 554 14.76 1.17 4.30
CA TRP A 554 13.45 1.20 3.67
C TRP A 554 12.80 -0.20 3.60
N MET A 555 13.58 -1.25 3.28
CA MET A 555 13.11 -2.64 3.35
C MET A 555 12.64 -3.02 4.75
N TYR A 556 13.26 -2.43 5.77
CA TYR A 556 12.93 -2.64 7.18
C TYR A 556 12.13 -1.48 7.79
N ARG A 557 11.74 -0.44 7.03
CA ARG A 557 10.91 0.71 7.51
C ARG A 557 9.46 0.34 7.77
N ALA A 558 9.11 -0.93 7.55
CA ALA A 558 8.10 -1.60 8.35
C ALA A 558 8.48 -1.69 9.86
N ASN A 559 9.49 -0.95 10.33
CA ASN A 559 9.83 -0.56 11.70
C ASN A 559 8.68 0.07 12.52
N LEU A 560 7.45 -0.03 12.02
CA LEU A 560 6.31 -0.19 12.90
C LEU A 560 6.51 -1.39 13.86
N PHE A 561 7.31 -2.41 13.51
CA PHE A 561 7.63 -3.51 14.42
C PHE A 561 9.11 -3.87 14.33
N GLY A 562 9.96 -3.02 14.91
CA GLY A 562 11.38 -3.33 15.08
C GLY A 562 11.61 -4.12 16.37
N ASN A 563 12.07 -5.37 16.26
CA ASN A 563 12.98 -5.93 17.28
C ASN A 563 14.30 -5.15 17.16
N GLU A 564 14.95 -4.87 18.28
CA GLU A 564 16.15 -4.01 18.37
C GLU A 564 17.42 -4.60 17.73
N HIS A 565 17.30 -5.72 17.03
CA HIS A 565 18.36 -6.21 16.16
C HIS A 565 18.48 -5.27 14.96
N SER A 566 19.18 -4.15 15.15
CA SER A 566 19.81 -3.45 14.03
C SER A 566 20.58 -4.50 13.27
N LEU A 567 20.11 -4.84 12.06
CA LEU A 567 20.86 -5.72 11.19
C LEU A 567 22.27 -5.16 11.09
N GLU A 568 23.26 -6.00 11.33
CA GLU A 568 24.65 -5.60 11.14
C GLU A 568 24.85 -5.39 9.65
N LEU A 569 24.81 -4.12 9.21
CA LEU A 569 24.87 -3.76 7.79
C LEU A 569 26.31 -3.73 7.25
N SER A 570 27.30 -3.92 8.14
CA SER A 570 28.72 -4.06 7.78
C SER A 570 29.03 -5.40 7.11
N CYS A 571 28.16 -6.40 7.25
CA CYS A 571 28.39 -7.74 6.73
C CYS A 571 27.15 -8.31 6.01
N PHE A 572 27.40 -9.31 5.17
CA PHE A 572 26.33 -10.11 4.58
C PHE A 572 25.79 -11.08 5.64
N PRO A 573 24.45 -11.23 5.79
CA PRO A 573 23.88 -12.07 6.85
C PRO A 573 24.28 -13.54 6.67
N SER A 574 24.45 -14.27 7.77
CA SER A 574 24.56 -15.73 7.70
C SER A 574 23.18 -16.37 7.47
N ARG A 575 23.14 -17.64 7.06
CA ARG A 575 21.88 -18.39 6.95
C ARG A 575 21.18 -18.55 8.30
N ILE A 576 21.96 -18.68 9.38
CA ILE A 576 21.45 -18.74 10.74
C ILE A 576 20.76 -17.42 11.09
N ASP A 577 21.31 -16.27 10.67
CA ASP A 577 20.68 -14.97 10.89
C ASP A 577 19.34 -14.85 10.18
N VAL A 578 19.29 -15.24 8.90
CA VAL A 578 18.05 -15.25 8.12
C VAL A 578 17.01 -16.17 8.78
N HIS A 579 17.39 -17.41 9.13
CA HIS A 579 16.47 -18.36 9.74
C HIS A 579 15.98 -17.90 11.12
N ARG A 580 16.88 -17.44 11.97
CA ARG A 580 16.56 -16.87 13.29
C ARG A 580 15.59 -15.70 13.15
N ARG A 581 15.78 -14.83 12.17
CA ARG A 581 14.88 -13.69 11.93
C ARG A 581 13.48 -14.13 11.52
N LEU A 582 13.37 -15.10 10.63
CA LEU A 582 12.09 -15.58 10.08
C LEU A 582 11.30 -16.46 11.07
N THR A 583 11.95 -17.00 12.09
CA THR A 583 11.33 -17.83 13.14
C THR A 583 10.99 -17.04 14.41
N GLN A 584 11.51 -15.82 14.56
CA GLN A 584 11.14 -14.95 15.66
C GLN A 584 9.71 -14.44 15.50
N ILE A 585 8.92 -14.50 16.58
CA ILE A 585 7.65 -13.79 16.63
C ILE A 585 7.97 -12.28 16.75
N PRO A 586 7.53 -11.44 15.79
CA PRO A 586 7.86 -10.02 15.81
C PRO A 586 7.20 -9.34 17.00
N SER A 587 7.99 -8.51 17.69
CA SER A 587 7.53 -7.63 18.76
C SER A 587 7.95 -6.19 18.45
N ARG A 588 7.17 -5.22 18.93
CA ARG A 588 7.50 -3.80 18.77
C ARG A 588 8.36 -3.35 19.94
N THR A 589 9.54 -2.79 19.66
CA THR A 589 10.38 -2.16 20.69
C THR A 589 9.73 -0.90 21.27
N LEU A 590 10.12 -0.55 22.51
CA LEU A 590 9.74 0.73 23.12
C LEU A 590 10.22 1.91 22.27
N LYS A 591 11.44 1.84 21.70
CA LYS A 591 11.96 2.89 20.82
C LYS A 591 11.10 3.08 19.56
N ALA A 592 10.68 2.00 18.89
CA ALA A 592 9.78 2.10 17.74
C ALA A 592 8.40 2.64 18.13
N THR A 593 7.92 2.28 19.32
CA THR A 593 6.68 2.82 19.91
C THR A 593 6.79 4.33 20.13
N GLN A 594 7.83 4.79 20.84
CA GLN A 594 8.08 6.21 21.13
C GLN A 594 8.34 7.04 19.86
N ARG A 595 9.00 6.45 18.85
CA ARG A 595 9.23 7.14 17.58
C ARG A 595 7.94 7.42 16.82
N TYR A 596 6.98 6.51 16.86
CA TYR A 596 5.71 6.66 16.16
C TYR A 596 4.71 7.49 16.96
N TRP A 597 4.76 7.37 18.28
CA TRP A 597 3.92 8.09 19.23
C TRP A 597 4.75 8.50 20.45
N PRO A 598 5.32 9.71 20.46
CA PRO A 598 6.18 10.15 21.55
C PRO A 598 5.36 10.46 22.81
N ASP A 599 5.50 9.63 23.85
CA ASP A 599 4.75 9.76 25.10
C ASP A 599 5.13 11.03 25.89
N HIS A 600 6.31 11.61 25.63
CA HIS A 600 6.70 12.90 26.21
C HIS A 600 5.91 14.08 25.63
N HIS A 601 5.32 13.91 24.44
CA HIS A 601 4.50 14.95 23.79
C HIS A 601 3.01 14.68 23.99
N PHE A 602 2.55 13.43 23.90
CA PHE A 602 1.13 13.09 24.03
C PHE A 602 0.82 12.59 25.44
N HIS A 603 0.20 13.43 26.27
CA HIS A 603 -0.02 13.18 27.70
C HIS A 603 -1.12 12.14 27.99
N SER A 604 -2.03 11.93 27.04
CA SER A 604 -3.08 10.91 27.15
C SER A 604 -2.89 9.86 26.07
N LYS A 605 -3.17 8.60 26.44
CA LYS A 605 -3.32 7.52 25.46
C LYS A 605 -4.69 7.56 24.76
N TYR A 606 -5.63 8.40 25.24
CA TYR A 606 -7.06 8.44 24.88
C TYR A 606 -7.59 9.86 24.70
#